data_AF-A0ABD2WG68-F1
#
_entry.id   AF-A0ABD2WG68-F1
#
_cell.length_a   1.000
_cell.length_b   1.000
_cell.length_c   1.000
_cell.angle_alpha   90.00
_cell.angle_beta   90.00
_cell.angle_gamma   90.00
#
_symmetry.space_group_name_H-M   'P 1'
#
loop_
_entity.id
_entity.type
_entity.pdbx_description
1 polymer ?
#
loop_
_entity_poly.entity_id
_entity_poly.type
_entity_poly.pdbx_seq_one_letter_code
_entity_poly.pdbx_strand_id
1 'polypeptide(L)'
;MGHVKPQLTEPLVIGLWHVYIVADSKVIARTSFPVAPLTHWKNKPITRNKARELNSGPTGGAAAYSHVTRQSIEKWRKALELDLQLDEVKIELEERWGWQLERWLDSMVQDNYEIVRICDAGEERRSRIRGPRRPRTLQRCVDTDWSSLSPDPKSDVKSICRG
;
A
#
# COMPACT_ATOMS: atom_id res chain seq x y z
N MET A 1 17.89 3.16 18.77
CA MET A 1 16.58 3.01 18.10
C MET A 1 15.86 1.83 18.72
N GLY A 2 14.60 2.00 19.11
CA GLY A 2 13.76 0.92 19.65
C GLY A 2 12.67 0.52 18.64
N HIS A 3 12.23 -0.73 18.68
CA HIS A 3 11.10 -1.22 17.90
C HIS A 3 10.27 -2.17 18.77
N VAL A 4 8.95 -2.23 18.53
CA VAL A 4 8.04 -3.17 19.19
C VAL A 4 7.14 -3.77 18.12
N LYS A 5 6.99 -5.10 18.15
CA LYS A 5 6.02 -5.82 17.31
C LYS A 5 4.78 -6.14 18.16
N PRO A 6 3.68 -5.39 18.05
CA PRO A 6 2.46 -5.71 18.76
C PRO A 6 1.89 -7.04 18.26
N GLN A 7 1.29 -7.81 19.16
CA GLN A 7 0.55 -9.02 18.81
C GLN A 7 -0.88 -8.62 18.44
N LEU A 8 -1.13 -8.44 17.15
CA LEU A 8 -2.45 -8.09 16.61
C LEU A 8 -3.12 -9.34 16.03
N THR A 9 -4.44 -9.44 16.18
CA THR A 9 -5.24 -10.54 15.65
C THR A 9 -5.22 -10.55 14.12
N GLU A 10 -4.80 -11.64 13.50
CA GLU A 10 -4.78 -11.76 12.03
C GLU A 10 -6.11 -12.35 11.49
N PRO A 11 -6.50 -12.02 10.23
CA PRO A 11 -5.87 -11.06 9.33
C PRO A 11 -6.14 -9.61 9.77
N LEU A 12 -5.27 -8.67 9.35
CA LEU A 12 -5.51 -7.24 9.63
C LEU A 12 -6.69 -6.72 8.80
N VAL A 13 -7.49 -5.81 9.37
CA VAL A 13 -8.52 -5.08 8.63
C VAL A 13 -7.84 -4.25 7.54
N ILE A 14 -8.32 -4.38 6.32
CA ILE A 14 -7.79 -3.69 5.16
C ILE A 14 -8.13 -2.20 5.24
N GLY A 15 -7.17 -1.33 4.96
CA GLY A 15 -7.33 0.11 5.05
C GLY A 15 -6.04 0.85 5.38
N LEU A 16 -6.15 2.16 5.64
CA LEU A 16 -5.03 2.97 6.10
C LEU A 16 -4.93 2.90 7.62
N TRP A 17 -3.84 2.34 8.13
CA TRP A 17 -3.56 2.28 9.56
C TRP A 17 -2.76 3.49 10.00
N HIS A 18 -3.11 4.06 11.14
CA HIS A 18 -2.42 5.20 11.73
C HIS A 18 -1.73 4.80 13.04
N VAL A 19 -0.48 5.24 13.20
CA VAL A 19 0.32 5.05 14.41
C VAL A 19 0.65 6.41 14.99
N TYR A 20 0.29 6.60 16.26
CA TYR A 20 0.51 7.83 17.00
C TYR A 20 1.49 7.58 18.14
N ILE A 21 2.44 8.50 18.32
CA ILE A 21 3.27 8.56 19.51
C ILE A 21 2.75 9.73 20.35
N VAL A 22 2.38 9.44 21.59
CA VAL A 22 1.77 10.39 22.52
C VAL A 22 2.67 10.53 23.75
N ALA A 23 2.99 11.77 24.11
CA ALA A 23 3.71 12.12 25.34
C ALA A 23 3.04 13.34 25.98
N ASP A 24 2.90 13.34 27.31
CA ASP A 24 2.25 14.43 28.06
C ASP A 24 0.88 14.83 27.49
N SER A 25 0.07 13.82 27.13
CA SER A 25 -1.26 13.99 26.50
C SER A 25 -1.25 14.76 25.18
N LYS A 26 -0.10 14.81 24.49
CA LYS A 26 0.05 15.44 23.16
C LYS A 26 0.62 14.45 22.16
N VAL A 27 0.13 14.52 20.92
CA VAL A 27 0.70 13.77 19.81
C VAL A 27 2.03 14.42 19.43
N ILE A 28 3.13 13.68 19.58
CA ILE A 28 4.47 14.16 19.24
C ILE A 28 4.94 13.69 17.86
N ALA A 29 4.39 12.57 17.37
CA ALA A 29 4.64 12.08 16.03
C ALA A 29 3.46 11.23 15.54
N ARG A 30 3.31 11.18 14.21
CA ARG A 30 2.34 10.33 13.53
C ARG A 30 2.97 9.71 12.29
N THR A 31 2.55 8.50 11.97
CA THR A 31 2.81 7.86 10.68
C THR A 31 1.61 7.02 10.29
N SER A 32 1.51 6.69 9.01
CA SER A 32 0.48 5.79 8.50
C SER A 32 1.07 4.76 7.56
N PHE A 33 0.39 3.63 7.43
CA PHE A 33 0.75 2.60 6.46
C PHE A 33 -0.51 1.90 5.93
N PRO A 34 -0.58 1.61 4.62
CA PRO A 34 -1.71 0.87 4.07
C PRO A 34 -1.57 -0.62 4.36
N VAL A 35 -2.66 -1.25 4.81
CA VAL A 35 -2.87 -2.69 4.75
C VAL A 35 -3.73 -2.93 3.53
N ALA A 36 -3.13 -3.48 2.47
CA ALA A 36 -3.77 -3.66 1.17
C ALA A 36 -4.44 -5.05 1.04
N PRO A 37 -5.56 -5.16 0.29
CA PRO A 37 -6.21 -6.45 0.08
C PRO A 37 -5.41 -7.34 -0.88
N LEU A 38 -5.52 -8.65 -0.71
CA LEU A 38 -4.94 -9.62 -1.63
C LEU A 38 -5.88 -9.89 -2.81
N THR A 39 -5.44 -9.60 -4.03
CA THR A 39 -6.13 -9.94 -5.29
C THR A 39 -5.72 -11.32 -5.83
N HIS A 40 -4.62 -11.88 -5.34
CA HIS A 40 -4.06 -13.15 -5.77
C HIS A 40 -3.76 -14.06 -4.58
N TRP A 41 -3.98 -15.36 -4.76
CA TRP A 41 -3.61 -16.38 -3.80
C TRP A 41 -2.94 -17.55 -4.53
N LYS A 42 -1.74 -17.94 -4.06
CA LYS A 42 -0.92 -18.99 -4.71
C LYS A 42 -0.73 -18.74 -6.21
N ASN A 43 -0.35 -17.52 -6.57
CA ASN A 43 -0.12 -17.06 -7.95
C ASN A 43 -1.33 -17.22 -8.89
N LYS A 44 -2.55 -17.26 -8.36
CA LYS A 44 -3.80 -17.27 -9.13
C LYS A 44 -4.73 -16.16 -8.64
N PRO A 45 -5.64 -15.64 -9.48
CA PRO A 45 -6.69 -14.74 -9.02
C PRO A 45 -7.42 -15.35 -7.83
N ILE A 46 -7.61 -14.56 -6.79
CA ILE A 46 -8.20 -15.02 -5.54
C ILE A 46 -9.66 -15.41 -5.75
N THR A 47 -10.09 -16.54 -5.18
CA THR A 47 -11.51 -16.93 -5.23
C THR A 47 -12.32 -16.11 -4.22
N ARG A 48 -13.63 -15.96 -4.45
CA ARG A 48 -14.52 -15.22 -3.54
C ARG A 48 -14.40 -15.70 -2.08
N ASN A 49 -14.43 -17.02 -1.85
CA ASN A 49 -14.31 -17.58 -0.51
C ASN A 49 -12.96 -17.23 0.15
N LYS A 50 -11.88 -17.26 -0.62
CA LYS A 50 -10.55 -16.95 -0.10
C LYS A 50 -10.34 -15.45 0.12
N ALA A 51 -10.92 -14.61 -0.73
CA ALA A 51 -10.95 -13.17 -0.52
C ALA A 51 -11.69 -12.83 0.77
N ARG A 52 -12.84 -13.48 1.02
CA ARG A 52 -13.57 -13.31 2.28
C ARG A 52 -12.75 -13.76 3.49
N GLU A 53 -12.05 -14.89 3.39
CA GLU A 53 -11.19 -15.38 4.48
C GLU A 53 -10.02 -14.42 4.79
N LEU A 54 -9.37 -13.86 3.78
CA LEU A 54 -8.11 -13.12 3.95
C LEU A 54 -8.27 -11.59 4.03
N ASN A 55 -9.32 -11.03 3.44
CA ASN A 55 -9.50 -9.57 3.33
C ASN A 55 -10.60 -8.99 4.24
N SER A 56 -11.31 -9.82 5.01
CA SER A 56 -12.41 -9.34 5.88
C SER A 56 -11.96 -8.91 7.28
N GLY A 57 -10.68 -9.08 7.62
CA GLY A 57 -10.21 -8.90 8.99
C GLY A 57 -10.69 -10.02 9.93
N PRO A 58 -10.56 -9.84 11.25
CA PRO A 58 -10.89 -10.83 12.25
C PRO A 58 -12.38 -10.80 12.58
N THR A 59 -12.90 -11.91 13.11
CA THR A 59 -14.28 -12.00 13.58
C THR A 59 -14.53 -10.95 14.67
N GLY A 60 -15.45 -10.00 14.42
CA GLY A 60 -15.69 -8.84 15.29
C GLY A 60 -15.01 -7.54 14.84
N GLY A 61 -14.30 -7.56 13.71
CA GLY A 61 -13.71 -6.38 13.08
C GLY A 61 -12.70 -5.67 13.98
N ALA A 62 -12.77 -4.33 14.01
CA ALA A 62 -11.85 -3.51 14.80
C ALA A 62 -11.87 -3.84 16.31
N ALA A 63 -12.98 -4.36 16.83
CA ALA A 63 -13.09 -4.73 18.25
C ALA A 63 -12.20 -5.93 18.64
N ALA A 64 -11.77 -6.75 17.67
CA ALA A 64 -10.90 -7.90 17.93
C ALA A 64 -9.43 -7.52 18.21
N TYR A 65 -9.05 -6.26 17.99
CA TYR A 65 -7.67 -5.78 18.20
C TYR A 65 -7.43 -5.18 19.59
N SER A 66 -8.47 -5.00 20.41
CA SER A 66 -8.28 -4.37 21.70
C SER A 66 -9.29 -4.84 22.74
N HIS A 67 -8.83 -4.87 23.99
CA HIS A 67 -9.70 -4.86 25.16
C HIS A 67 -10.27 -3.45 25.44
N VAL A 68 -9.98 -2.49 24.57
CA VAL A 68 -10.29 -1.07 24.74
C VAL A 68 -11.63 -0.81 24.07
N THR A 69 -12.60 -0.32 24.84
CA THR A 69 -13.94 -0.06 24.33
C THR A 69 -13.94 1.06 23.29
N ARG A 70 -14.91 1.04 22.35
CA ARG A 70 -15.13 2.15 21.39
C ARG A 70 -15.17 3.52 22.08
N GLN A 71 -15.79 3.57 23.26
CA GLN A 71 -15.86 4.78 24.10
C GLN A 71 -14.49 5.29 24.54
N SER A 72 -13.54 4.39 24.81
CA SER A 72 -12.18 4.76 25.19
C SER A 72 -11.42 5.32 23.99
N ILE A 73 -11.58 4.71 22.81
CA ILE A 73 -11.01 5.21 21.54
C ILE A 73 -11.55 6.62 21.24
N GLU A 74 -12.86 6.83 21.38
CA GLU A 74 -13.50 8.13 21.22
C GLU A 74 -12.96 9.20 22.18
N LYS A 75 -12.74 8.83 23.45
CA LYS A 75 -12.13 9.73 24.44
C LYS A 75 -10.72 10.12 24.04
N TRP A 76 -9.89 9.16 23.64
CA TRP A 76 -8.54 9.44 23.16
C TRP A 76 -8.55 10.29 21.89
N ARG A 77 -9.46 10.02 20.94
CA ARG A 77 -9.61 10.84 19.73
C ARG A 77 -9.87 12.30 20.06
N LYS A 78 -10.83 12.55 20.96
CA LYS A 78 -11.18 13.91 21.42
C LYS A 78 -10.03 14.57 22.19
N ALA A 79 -9.42 13.84 23.14
CA ALA A 79 -8.35 14.38 23.98
C ALA A 79 -7.09 14.72 23.20
N LEU A 80 -6.80 13.98 22.13
CA LEU A 80 -5.64 14.17 21.28
C LEU A 80 -5.94 14.95 19.99
N GLU A 81 -7.16 15.48 19.85
CA GLU A 81 -7.62 16.23 18.67
C GLU A 81 -7.30 15.51 17.35
N LEU A 82 -7.45 14.18 17.34
CA LEU A 82 -7.13 13.37 16.17
C LEU A 82 -8.22 13.56 15.11
N ASP A 83 -7.81 14.02 13.92
CA ASP A 83 -8.63 14.03 12.72
C ASP A 83 -8.71 12.61 12.12
N LEU A 84 -9.36 11.72 12.86
CA LEU A 84 -9.67 10.37 12.43
C LEU A 84 -11.15 10.33 12.07
N GLN A 85 -11.44 10.11 10.79
CA GLN A 85 -12.75 9.60 10.40
C GLN A 85 -12.80 8.15 10.88
N LEU A 86 -13.45 7.94 12.03
CA LEU A 86 -13.87 6.61 12.47
C LEU A 86 -15.07 6.22 11.61
N ASP A 87 -14.84 6.07 10.31
CA ASP A 87 -15.78 5.40 9.47
C ASP A 87 -15.91 4.00 10.04
N GLU A 88 -17.15 3.59 10.33
CA GLU A 88 -17.45 2.18 10.49
C GLU A 88 -16.89 1.52 9.23
N VAL A 89 -15.82 0.76 9.41
CA VAL A 89 -15.22 -0.04 8.33
C VAL A 89 -16.29 -1.03 7.93
N LYS A 90 -17.14 -0.59 7.00
CA LYS A 90 -18.42 -1.21 6.72
C LYS A 90 -18.15 -2.57 6.11
N ILE A 91 -18.97 -3.49 6.59
CA ILE A 91 -19.18 -4.88 6.18
C ILE A 91 -19.22 -5.07 4.64
N GLU A 92 -19.35 -4.00 3.84
CA GLU A 92 -19.18 -3.97 2.38
C GLU A 92 -17.83 -4.50 1.87
N LEU A 93 -16.82 -4.59 2.73
CA LEU A 93 -15.52 -5.21 2.41
C LEU A 93 -15.62 -6.72 2.16
N GLU A 94 -16.55 -7.40 2.83
CA GLU A 94 -16.71 -8.87 2.73
C GLU A 94 -17.15 -9.33 1.33
N GLU A 95 -17.64 -8.42 0.48
CA GLU A 95 -18.21 -8.76 -0.83
C GLU A 95 -17.33 -8.38 -2.02
N ARG A 96 -16.22 -7.65 -1.84
CA ARG A 96 -15.39 -7.22 -2.97
C ARG A 96 -14.53 -8.38 -3.49
N TRP A 97 -14.76 -8.81 -4.73
CA TRP A 97 -13.95 -9.82 -5.42
C TRP A 97 -13.79 -9.48 -6.90
N GLY A 98 -12.82 -10.11 -7.57
CA GLY A 98 -12.51 -9.85 -8.97
C GLY A 98 -12.21 -8.37 -9.24
N TRP A 99 -12.81 -7.80 -10.28
CA TRP A 99 -12.58 -6.41 -10.70
C TRP A 99 -12.91 -5.37 -9.62
N GLN A 100 -13.88 -5.64 -8.73
CA GLN A 100 -14.23 -4.72 -7.63
C GLN A 100 -13.10 -4.65 -6.60
N LEU A 101 -12.45 -5.78 -6.35
CA LEU A 101 -11.30 -5.88 -5.45
C LEU A 101 -10.08 -5.19 -6.06
N GLU A 102 -9.83 -5.39 -7.35
CA GLU A 102 -8.75 -4.72 -8.09
C GLU A 102 -8.92 -3.20 -8.10
N ARG A 103 -10.12 -2.71 -8.44
CA ARG A 103 -10.41 -1.26 -8.43
C ARG A 103 -10.21 -0.64 -7.06
N TRP A 104 -10.56 -1.35 -5.99
CA TRP A 104 -10.37 -0.87 -4.64
C TRP A 104 -8.89 -0.87 -4.23
N LEU A 105 -8.12 -1.90 -4.59
CA LEU A 105 -6.67 -1.89 -4.44
C LEU A 105 -6.04 -0.70 -5.18
N ASP A 106 -6.42 -0.47 -6.44
CA ASP A 106 -5.92 0.64 -7.24
C ASP A 106 -6.22 2.00 -6.61
N SER A 107 -7.42 2.19 -6.04
CA SER A 107 -7.77 3.40 -5.30
C SER A 107 -6.85 3.59 -4.09
N MET A 108 -6.64 2.54 -3.29
CA MET A 108 -5.77 2.60 -2.13
C MET A 108 -4.32 2.91 -2.52
N VAL A 109 -3.84 2.32 -3.62
CA VAL A 109 -2.51 2.61 -4.16
C VAL A 109 -2.42 4.06 -4.62
N GLN A 110 -3.42 4.58 -5.33
CA GLN A 110 -3.44 5.98 -5.79
C GLN A 110 -3.46 6.98 -4.64
N ASP A 111 -4.12 6.67 -3.53
CA ASP A 111 -4.20 7.55 -2.36
C ASP A 111 -2.88 7.58 -1.55
N ASN A 112 -2.04 6.55 -1.67
CA ASN A 112 -0.85 6.37 -0.81
C ASN A 112 0.49 6.36 -1.58
N TYR A 113 0.46 6.24 -2.90
CA TYR A 113 1.65 6.15 -3.76
C TYR A 113 1.47 6.98 -5.02
N GLU A 114 2.59 7.50 -5.54
CA GLU A 114 2.64 8.25 -6.77
C GLU A 114 3.48 7.52 -7.82
N ILE A 115 3.01 7.52 -9.06
CA ILE A 115 3.83 7.11 -10.20
C ILE A 115 4.71 8.28 -10.61
N VAL A 116 5.92 8.34 -10.05
CA VAL A 116 6.85 9.46 -10.27
C VAL A 116 7.33 9.53 -11.72
N ARG A 117 7.79 8.40 -12.28
CA ARG A 117 8.29 8.31 -13.67
C ARG A 117 8.00 6.94 -14.27
N ILE A 118 7.80 6.90 -15.59
CA ILE A 118 7.66 5.68 -16.41
C ILE A 118 8.62 5.80 -17.60
N CYS A 119 9.27 4.70 -17.96
CA CYS A 119 10.13 4.60 -19.14
C CYS A 119 9.73 3.41 -20.01
N ASP A 120 10.22 3.40 -21.25
CA ASP A 120 10.05 2.29 -22.19
C ASP A 120 11.30 1.40 -22.19
N ALA A 121 11.12 0.11 -21.87
CA ALA A 121 12.19 -0.88 -21.89
C ALA A 121 12.48 -1.44 -23.30
N GLY A 122 11.68 -1.05 -24.31
CA GLY A 122 11.86 -1.47 -25.69
C GLY A 122 13.17 -0.99 -26.31
N GLU A 123 13.72 -1.80 -27.21
CA GLU A 123 14.95 -1.48 -27.95
C GLU A 123 14.70 -0.52 -29.13
N GLU A 124 13.45 -0.42 -29.61
CA GLU A 124 13.08 0.48 -30.69
C GLU A 124 13.12 1.95 -30.22
N ARG A 125 13.75 2.82 -31.03
CA ARG A 125 13.87 4.26 -30.75
C ARG A 125 12.53 5.00 -30.55
N ARG A 126 11.39 4.38 -30.87
CA ARG A 126 10.04 4.96 -30.73
C ARG A 126 8.98 3.87 -30.49
N SER A 127 8.81 3.40 -29.25
CA SER A 127 7.56 2.71 -28.92
C SER A 127 6.44 3.74 -28.84
N ARG A 128 5.57 3.77 -29.86
CA ARG A 128 4.33 4.55 -29.85
C ARG A 128 3.34 3.84 -28.95
N ILE A 129 3.48 4.00 -27.64
CA ILE A 129 2.50 3.46 -26.70
C ILE A 129 1.23 4.31 -26.82
N ARG A 130 0.21 3.78 -27.50
CA ARG A 130 -1.08 4.44 -27.68
C ARG A 130 -1.96 4.21 -26.45
N GLY A 131 -2.40 5.29 -25.82
CA GLY A 131 -3.40 5.26 -24.75
C GLY A 131 -3.85 6.67 -24.38
N PRO A 132 -5.10 6.87 -23.93
CA PRO A 132 -5.68 8.19 -23.68
C PRO A 132 -5.01 8.98 -22.54
N ARG A 133 -4.16 8.33 -21.72
CA ARG A 133 -3.45 8.94 -20.57
C ARG A 133 -1.92 8.75 -20.60
N ARG A 134 -1.33 8.29 -21.71
CA ARG A 134 0.12 8.06 -21.79
C ARG A 134 0.81 9.17 -22.59
N PRO A 135 2.01 9.63 -22.19
CA PRO A 135 2.80 10.56 -23.00
C PRO A 135 2.98 10.01 -24.41
N ARG A 136 2.84 10.87 -25.43
CA ARG A 136 2.98 10.48 -26.85
C ARG A 136 4.34 9.84 -27.18
N THR A 137 5.34 10.05 -26.32
CA THR A 137 6.66 9.40 -26.33
C THR A 137 7.13 9.19 -24.90
N LEU A 138 7.31 7.94 -24.47
CA LEU A 138 8.05 7.63 -23.24
C LEU A 138 9.55 7.67 -23.55
N GLN A 139 10.35 8.17 -22.59
CA GLN A 139 11.81 8.07 -22.66
C GLN A 139 12.22 6.60 -22.52
N ARG A 140 13.30 6.19 -23.19
CA ARG A 140 13.82 4.83 -23.03
C ARG A 140 14.44 4.65 -21.65
N CYS A 141 14.24 3.49 -21.06
CA CYS A 141 14.75 3.18 -19.72
C CYS A 141 16.28 3.27 -19.63
N VAL A 142 17.01 2.90 -20.69
CA VAL A 142 18.48 3.01 -20.73
C VAL A 142 19.00 4.44 -20.71
N ASP A 143 18.17 5.41 -21.06
CA ASP A 143 18.54 6.83 -21.13
C ASP A 143 18.16 7.58 -19.84
N THR A 144 17.59 6.93 -18.83
CA THR A 144 17.19 7.58 -17.58
C THR A 144 18.27 7.47 -16.50
N ASP A 145 18.10 8.18 -15.38
CA ASP A 145 18.96 8.16 -14.20
C ASP A 145 18.41 7.29 -13.04
N TRP A 146 17.26 6.65 -13.23
CA TRP A 146 16.52 5.96 -12.17
C TRP A 146 16.09 4.54 -12.51
N SER A 147 16.18 4.15 -13.80
CA SER A 147 15.79 2.81 -14.21
C SER A 147 16.88 1.81 -13.80
N SER A 148 16.48 0.56 -13.53
CA SER A 148 17.44 -0.54 -13.41
C SER A 148 18.14 -0.88 -14.73
N LEU A 149 17.65 -0.37 -15.87
CA LEU A 149 18.28 -0.51 -17.19
C LEU A 149 19.26 0.63 -17.52
N SER A 150 19.34 1.65 -16.66
CA SER A 150 20.30 2.74 -16.81
C SER A 150 21.74 2.22 -16.65
N PRO A 151 22.73 2.78 -17.36
CA PRO A 151 24.12 2.38 -17.21
C PRO A 151 24.61 2.57 -15.76
N ASP A 152 25.12 1.49 -15.15
CA ASP A 152 25.81 1.51 -13.86
C ASP A 152 27.26 0.99 -14.03
N PRO A 153 28.21 1.85 -14.43
CA PRO A 153 29.58 1.45 -14.71
C PRO A 153 30.32 0.83 -13.51
N LYS A 154 29.90 1.16 -12.28
CA LYS A 154 30.50 0.63 -11.06
C LYS A 154 30.20 -0.86 -10.88
N SER A 155 29.06 -1.30 -11.37
CA SER A 155 28.61 -2.70 -11.30
C SER A 155 28.88 -3.48 -12.59
N ASP A 156 29.33 -2.82 -13.67
CA ASP A 156 29.62 -3.48 -14.94
C ASP A 156 30.96 -4.22 -14.90
N VAL A 157 30.88 -5.54 -14.76
CA VAL A 157 32.04 -6.46 -14.75
C VAL A 157 32.85 -6.45 -16.05
N LYS A 158 32.28 -5.99 -17.18
CA LYS A 158 33.04 -5.87 -18.44
C LYS A 158 34.12 -4.79 -18.37
N SER A 159 33.97 -3.82 -17.47
CA SER A 159 34.96 -2.75 -17.26
C SER A 159 36.20 -3.24 -16.51
N ILE A 160 36.11 -4.36 -15.78
CA ILE A 160 37.20 -4.89 -14.93
C ILE A 160 38.26 -5.64 -15.76
N CYS A 161 37.89 -6.26 -16.88
CA CYS A 161 38.79 -7.07 -17.69
C CYS A 161 39.60 -6.29 -18.76
N ARG A 162 39.68 -4.96 -18.65
CA ARG A 162 40.45 -4.10 -19.60
C ARG A 162 41.69 -3.43 -18.97
N GLY A 163 42.12 -3.91 -17.79
CA GLY A 163 43.37 -3.50 -17.13
C GLY A 163 44.54 -4.41 -17.48
#